data_AF-A0A372QQ55-F1
#
_entry.id   AF-A0A372QQ55-F1
#
_cell.length_a   1.000
_cell.length_b   1.000
_cell.length_c   1.000
_cell.angle_alpha   90.00
_cell.angle_beta   90.00
_cell.angle_gamma   90.00
#
_symmetry.space_group_name_H-M   'P 1'
#
loop_
_entity.id
_entity.type
_entity.pdbx_description
1 polymer ?
#
loop_
_entity_poly.entity_id
_entity_poly.type
_entity_poly.pdbx_seq_one_letter_code
_entity_poly.pdbx_strand_id
1 'polypeptide(L)'
;NEWQEIGKLIIILEDFARATEYLGGSKYTTISLMYSVLAIINQKILPDDNSDVEVIDLTSQNMVFDDDVGYEDAPEDEPISGQPIRRKININMPQNCINLDKHVKAALYQAMNHYWEVP
;
A
#
# COMPACT_ATOMS: atom_id res chain seq x y z
N ASN A 1 -0.19 -15.74 -11.01
CA ASN A 1 -1.25 -15.31 -11.95
C ASN A 1 -1.88 -14.06 -11.35
N GLU A 2 -1.94 -12.96 -12.10
CA GLU A 2 -2.43 -11.65 -11.63
C GLU A 2 -3.78 -11.75 -10.90
N TRP A 3 -4.72 -12.55 -11.42
CA TRP A 3 -6.05 -12.74 -10.80
C TRP A 3 -5.99 -13.40 -9.41
N GLN A 4 -5.05 -14.32 -9.20
CA GLN A 4 -4.86 -14.95 -7.90
C GLN A 4 -4.29 -13.95 -6.89
N GLU A 5 -3.38 -13.08 -7.33
CA GLU A 5 -2.79 -12.05 -6.50
C GLU A 5 -3.82 -10.97 -6.13
N ILE A 6 -4.69 -10.58 -7.07
CA ILE A 6 -5.86 -9.72 -6.76
C ILE A 6 -6.71 -10.34 -5.66
N GLY A 7 -6.95 -11.66 -5.71
CA GLY A 7 -7.67 -12.38 -4.66
C GLY A 7 -7.00 -12.25 -3.28
N LYS A 8 -5.68 -12.33 -3.21
CA LYS A 8 -4.93 -12.12 -1.96
C LYS A 8 -5.01 -10.67 -1.48
N LEU A 9 -4.93 -9.70 -2.39
CA LEU A 9 -5.04 -8.27 -2.05
C LEU A 9 -6.41 -7.94 -1.47
N ILE A 10 -7.48 -8.52 -2.01
CA ILE A 10 -8.83 -8.36 -1.46
C ILE A 10 -8.85 -8.79 0.01
N ILE A 11 -8.27 -9.95 0.34
CA ILE A 11 -8.23 -10.46 1.71
C ILE A 11 -7.44 -9.51 2.63
N ILE A 12 -6.31 -8.98 2.18
CA ILE A 12 -5.49 -8.03 2.97
C ILE A 12 -6.24 -6.73 3.24
N LEU A 13 -6.90 -6.18 2.21
CA LEU A 13 -7.57 -4.87 2.30
C LEU A 13 -8.94 -4.95 2.99
N GLU A 14 -9.54 -6.12 3.08
CA GLU A 14 -10.86 -6.31 3.69
C GLU A 14 -10.90 -5.83 5.14
N ASP A 15 -9.83 -6.07 5.91
CA ASP A 15 -9.76 -5.64 7.31
C ASP A 15 -9.74 -4.12 7.46
N PHE A 16 -9.11 -3.40 6.53
CA PHE A 16 -9.15 -1.94 6.49
C PHE A 16 -10.55 -1.45 6.14
N ALA A 17 -11.21 -2.05 5.14
CA ALA A 17 -12.58 -1.71 4.77
C ALA A 17 -13.53 -1.87 5.96
N ARG A 18 -13.50 -3.03 6.62
CA ARG A 18 -14.33 -3.30 7.81
C ARG A 18 -14.05 -2.33 8.96
N ALA A 19 -12.79 -1.98 9.20
CA ALA A 19 -12.43 -1.00 10.22
C ALA A 19 -12.96 0.41 9.88
N THR A 20 -12.80 0.86 8.64
CA THR A 20 -13.30 2.18 8.22
C THR A 20 -14.82 2.27 8.27
N GLU A 21 -15.54 1.21 7.90
CA GLU A 21 -16.98 1.12 8.04
C GLU A 21 -17.41 1.17 9.52
N TYR A 22 -16.75 0.37 10.37
CA TYR A 22 -17.04 0.33 11.80
C TYR A 22 -16.81 1.69 12.48
N LEU A 23 -15.66 2.32 12.23
CA LEU A 23 -15.32 3.62 12.82
C LEU A 23 -16.18 4.75 12.23
N GLY A 24 -16.46 4.71 10.92
CA GLY A 24 -17.27 5.70 10.21
C GLY A 24 -18.76 5.63 10.54
N GLY A 25 -19.27 4.45 10.93
CA GLY A 25 -20.64 4.27 11.39
C GLY A 25 -20.92 4.82 12.80
N SER A 26 -19.87 5.19 13.54
CA SER A 26 -20.03 5.73 14.89
C SER A 26 -20.21 7.25 14.88
N LYS A 27 -21.19 7.75 15.63
CA LYS A 27 -21.44 9.20 15.76
C LYS A 27 -20.26 9.94 16.40
N TYR A 28 -19.50 9.24 17.25
CA TYR A 28 -18.28 9.70 17.88
C TYR A 28 -17.31 8.53 18.02
N THR A 29 -16.14 8.64 17.41
CA THR A 29 -15.04 7.68 17.57
C THR A 29 -14.05 8.21 18.58
N THR A 30 -13.72 7.42 19.62
CA THR A 30 -12.65 7.80 20.56
C THR A 30 -11.29 7.38 20.01
N ILE A 31 -10.25 8.15 20.34
CA ILE A 31 -8.86 7.82 20.01
C ILE A 31 -8.48 6.43 20.56
N SER A 32 -8.95 6.07 21.76
CA SER A 32 -8.72 4.74 22.35
C SER A 32 -9.32 3.60 21.52
N LEU A 33 -10.50 3.81 20.92
CA LEU A 33 -11.13 2.84 20.03
C LEU A 33 -10.36 2.74 18.71
N MET A 34 -9.90 3.87 18.16
CA MET A 34 -9.04 3.88 16.97
C MET A 34 -7.77 3.08 17.21
N TYR A 35 -7.05 3.32 18.31
CA TYR A 35 -5.85 2.54 18.64
C TYR A 35 -6.12 1.05 18.80
N SER A 36 -7.24 0.68 19.43
CA SER A 36 -7.63 -0.74 19.55
C SER A 36 -7.86 -1.40 18.18
N VAL A 37 -8.52 -0.69 17.26
CA VAL A 37 -8.76 -1.19 15.89
C VAL A 37 -7.46 -1.25 15.08
N LEU A 38 -6.61 -0.23 15.18
CA LEU A 38 -5.31 -0.19 14.52
C LEU A 38 -4.40 -1.32 15.01
N ALA A 39 -4.37 -1.60 16.32
CA ALA A 39 -3.58 -2.70 16.88
C ALA A 39 -4.00 -4.06 16.30
N ILE A 40 -5.31 -4.29 16.13
CA ILE A 40 -5.83 -5.52 15.50
C ILE A 40 -5.40 -5.63 14.05
N ILE A 41 -5.53 -4.54 13.26
CA ILE A 41 -5.09 -4.54 11.85
C ILE A 41 -3.58 -4.79 11.78
N ASN A 42 -2.79 -4.12 12.61
CA ASN A 42 -1.33 -4.20 12.58
C ASN A 42 -0.83 -5.63 12.83
N GLN A 43 -1.48 -6.37 13.74
CA GLN A 43 -1.17 -7.78 14.00
C GLN A 43 -1.48 -8.69 12.79
N LYS A 44 -2.51 -8.38 12.00
CA LYS A 44 -2.91 -9.21 10.85
C LYS A 44 -2.04 -9.00 9.62
N ILE A 45 -1.46 -7.82 9.48
CA ILE A 45 -0.55 -7.47 8.38
C ILE A 45 0.92 -7.61 8.78
N LEU A 46 1.21 -8.02 10.01
CA LEU A 46 2.55 -8.27 10.49
C LEU A 46 3.25 -9.25 9.52
N PRO A 47 4.40 -8.86 8.94
CA PRO A 47 5.16 -9.76 8.08
C PRO A 47 5.64 -10.99 8.88
N ASP A 48 5.53 -12.19 8.31
CA ASP A 48 6.17 -13.39 8.87
C ASP A 48 7.71 -13.19 8.76
N ASP A 49 8.40 -13.03 9.89
CA ASP A 49 9.82 -12.61 10.00
C ASP A 49 10.82 -13.20 8.97
N ASN A 50 11.78 -12.35 8.56
CA ASN A 50 12.97 -12.60 7.71
C ASN A 50 12.80 -12.65 6.17
N SER A 51 11.88 -11.89 5.58
CA SER A 51 12.10 -11.45 4.20
C SER A 51 12.90 -10.16 4.21
N ASP A 52 13.82 -9.98 3.26
CA ASP A 52 14.43 -8.70 2.89
C ASP A 52 13.33 -7.71 2.49
N VAL A 53 12.56 -7.23 3.47
CA VAL A 53 11.51 -6.26 3.25
C VAL A 53 12.21 -4.94 3.03
N GLU A 54 12.18 -4.47 1.79
CA GLU A 54 12.70 -3.15 1.47
C GLU A 54 12.06 -2.10 2.38
N VAL A 55 12.92 -1.23 2.93
CA VAL A 55 12.47 -0.09 3.72
C VAL A 55 11.85 0.89 2.76
N ILE A 56 10.59 1.23 3.01
CA ILE A 56 9.79 2.06 2.11
C ILE A 56 10.01 3.51 2.50
N ASP A 57 10.46 4.31 1.54
CA ASP A 57 10.60 5.75 1.73
C ASP A 57 9.23 6.42 1.66
N LEU A 58 8.59 6.57 2.82
CA LEU A 58 7.31 7.25 2.99
C LEU A 58 7.41 8.79 2.90
N THR A 59 8.62 9.35 2.73
CA THR A 59 8.85 10.80 2.65
C THR A 59 9.00 11.30 1.22
N SER A 60 9.28 10.40 0.26
CA SER A 60 9.38 10.74 -1.15
C SER A 60 8.01 10.81 -1.84
N GLN A 61 7.97 11.52 -2.97
CA GLN A 61 6.80 11.52 -3.85
C GLN A 61 6.73 10.28 -4.77
N ASN A 62 7.78 9.44 -4.81
CA ASN A 62 7.77 8.22 -5.62
C ASN A 62 6.86 7.20 -4.94
N MET A 63 6.00 6.53 -5.70
CA MET A 63 5.16 5.47 -5.12
C MET A 63 5.98 4.20 -4.96
N VAL A 64 5.75 3.50 -3.85
CA VAL A 64 6.46 2.26 -3.49
C VAL A 64 6.32 1.12 -4.52
N PHE A 65 5.36 1.22 -5.45
CA PHE A 65 5.10 0.22 -6.49
C PHE A 65 5.44 0.73 -7.90
N ASP A 66 6.05 1.91 -8.04
CA ASP A 66 6.37 2.47 -9.37
C ASP A 66 7.44 1.65 -10.12
N ASP A 67 8.34 0.97 -9.40
CA ASP A 67 9.42 0.17 -9.99
C ASP A 67 8.93 -1.12 -10.64
N ASP A 68 7.77 -1.64 -10.22
CA ASP A 68 7.15 -2.83 -10.79
C ASP A 68 6.39 -2.52 -12.10
N VAL A 69 6.19 -1.23 -12.42
CA VAL A 69 5.41 -0.78 -13.58
C VAL A 69 6.30 -0.58 -14.80
N GLY A 70 6.05 -1.36 -15.86
CA GLY A 70 6.67 -1.12 -17.15
C GLY A 70 6.11 0.15 -17.79
N TYR A 71 6.90 1.23 -17.81
CA TYR A 71 6.52 2.46 -18.50
C TYR A 71 6.90 2.41 -19.98
N GLU A 72 6.08 3.03 -20.83
CA GLU A 72 6.50 3.39 -22.19
C GLU A 72 7.47 4.57 -22.12
N ASP A 73 8.42 4.63 -23.06
CA ASP A 73 9.31 5.77 -23.19
C ASP A 73 8.49 7.07 -23.29
N ALA A 74 8.83 8.06 -22.46
CA ALA A 74 8.17 9.34 -22.49
C ALA A 74 8.43 10.03 -23.85
N PRO A 75 7.45 10.74 -24.45
CA PRO A 75 7.77 11.69 -25.50
C PRO A 75 8.77 12.72 -24.95
N GLU A 76 9.71 13.20 -25.78
CA GLU A 76 10.82 14.10 -25.42
C GLU A 76 10.41 15.45 -24.80
N ASP A 77 9.11 15.74 -24.65
CA ASP A 77 8.63 16.97 -24.07
C ASP A 77 8.84 16.98 -22.55
N GLU A 78 9.79 17.82 -22.11
CA GLU A 78 10.10 18.06 -20.71
C GLU A 78 8.83 18.32 -19.87
N PRO A 79 8.74 17.74 -18.65
CA PRO A 79 7.59 17.95 -17.80
C PRO A 79 7.49 19.43 -17.37
N ILE A 80 6.31 20.02 -17.58
CA ILE A 80 5.95 21.33 -17.04
C ILE A 80 6.01 21.24 -15.51
N SER A 81 6.92 22.01 -14.91
CA SER A 81 7.14 22.11 -13.46
C SER A 81 5.82 22.21 -12.68
N GLY A 82 5.59 21.25 -11.78
CA GLY A 82 4.47 21.27 -10.83
C GLY A 82 3.29 20.32 -11.13
N GLN A 83 3.33 19.57 -12.25
CA GLN A 83 2.36 18.48 -12.48
C GLN A 83 2.93 17.12 -12.07
N PRO A 84 2.12 16.22 -11.46
CA PRO A 84 2.53 14.85 -11.23
C PRO A 84 2.89 14.21 -12.57
N ILE A 85 4.04 13.54 -12.62
CA ILE A 85 4.59 12.92 -13.83
C ILE A 85 3.59 11.86 -14.31
N ARG A 86 2.80 12.18 -15.34
CA ARG A 86 1.92 11.21 -16.00
C ARG A 86 2.76 10.36 -16.94
N ARG A 87 3.24 9.21 -16.46
CA ARG A 87 3.93 8.23 -17.31
C ARG A 87 2.91 7.30 -17.97
N LYS A 88 3.12 6.99 -19.25
CA LYS A 88 2.29 6.02 -19.96
C LYS A 88 2.74 4.61 -19.57
N ILE A 89 1.80 3.76 -19.18
CA ILE A 89 2.07 2.39 -18.72
C ILE A 89 1.92 1.44 -19.91
N ASN A 90 2.87 0.52 -20.08
CA ASN A 90 2.81 -0.52 -21.09
C ASN A 90 1.93 -1.69 -20.61
N ILE A 91 0.68 -1.70 -21.08
CA ILE A 91 -0.31 -2.74 -20.75
C ILE A 91 -0.09 -4.08 -21.46
N ASN A 92 0.84 -4.14 -22.43
CA ASN A 92 1.11 -5.36 -23.19
C ASN A 92 2.14 -6.27 -22.50
N MET A 93 2.80 -5.78 -21.45
CA MET A 93 3.75 -6.55 -20.66
C MET A 93 3.06 -6.97 -19.35
N PRO A 94 2.98 -8.28 -19.05
CA PRO A 94 2.38 -8.75 -17.81
C PRO A 94 3.18 -8.23 -16.61
N GLN A 95 2.47 -7.92 -15.54
CA GLN A 95 3.08 -7.43 -14.31
C GLN A 95 3.78 -8.56 -13.56
N ASN A 96 4.94 -8.25 -12.98
CA ASN A 96 5.62 -9.20 -12.10
C ASN A 96 4.99 -9.16 -10.71
N CYS A 97 4.10 -10.11 -10.43
CA CYS A 97 3.44 -10.16 -9.11
C CYS A 97 4.13 -11.09 -8.10
N ILE A 98 5.42 -11.39 -8.28
CA ILE A 98 6.17 -12.24 -7.34
C ILE A 98 6.21 -11.54 -5.97
N ASN A 99 5.74 -12.24 -4.92
CA ASN A 99 5.69 -11.74 -3.54
C ASN A 99 4.92 -10.42 -3.34
N LEU A 100 4.05 -10.03 -4.28
CA LEU A 100 3.28 -8.78 -4.20
C LEU A 100 2.49 -8.68 -2.88
N ASP A 101 1.93 -9.79 -2.42
CA ASP A 101 1.20 -9.85 -1.14
C ASP A 101 2.08 -9.49 0.06
N LYS A 102 3.36 -9.90 0.05
CA LYS A 102 4.33 -9.58 1.09
C LYS A 102 4.73 -8.11 1.02
N HIS A 103 5.00 -7.60 -0.18
CA HIS A 103 5.36 -6.19 -0.38
C HIS A 103 4.23 -5.27 0.07
N VAL A 104 2.98 -5.59 -0.27
CA VAL A 104 1.81 -4.82 0.17
C VAL A 104 1.63 -4.87 1.69
N LYS A 105 1.74 -6.04 2.32
CA LYS A 105 1.68 -6.15 3.78
C LYS A 105 2.77 -5.33 4.46
N ALA A 106 4.00 -5.42 3.98
CA ALA A 106 5.13 -4.64 4.45
C ALA A 106 4.88 -3.13 4.33
N ALA A 107 4.40 -2.68 3.18
CA ALA A 107 4.07 -1.27 2.94
C ALA A 107 3.01 -0.76 3.90
N LEU A 108 1.92 -1.53 4.07
CA LEU A 108 0.87 -1.18 5.00
C LEU A 108 1.37 -1.17 6.46
N TYR A 109 2.19 -2.14 6.86
CA TYR A 109 2.76 -2.22 8.20
C TYR A 109 3.69 -1.04 8.50
N GLN A 110 4.62 -0.74 7.59
CA GLN A 110 5.53 0.41 7.71
C GLN A 110 4.76 1.74 7.73
N ALA A 111 3.75 1.90 6.86
CA ALA A 111 2.90 3.09 6.84
C ALA A 111 2.09 3.25 8.14
N MET A 112 1.52 2.17 8.67
CA MET A 112 0.80 2.20 9.93
C MET A 112 1.71 2.65 11.07
N ASN A 113 2.92 2.12 11.18
CA ASN A 113 3.87 2.52 12.22
C ASN A 113 4.42 3.93 12.03
N HIS A 114 4.52 4.43 10.79
CA HIS A 114 4.99 5.78 10.50
C HIS A 114 3.95 6.85 10.81
N TYR A 115 2.70 6.63 10.40
CA TYR A 115 1.63 7.62 10.56
C TYR A 115 0.87 7.52 11.87
N TRP A 116 0.84 6.32 12.47
CA TRP A 116 0.24 6.08 13.76
C TRP A 116 1.33 5.60 14.71
N GLU A 117 1.74 6.48 15.62
CA GLU A 117 2.45 6.09 16.83
C GLU A 117 1.48 5.26 17.68
N VAL A 118 1.34 3.96 17.37
CA VAL A 118 0.61 3.03 18.22
C VAL A 118 1.46 2.84 19.48
N PRO A 119 1.03 3.33 20.65
CA PRO A 119 1.83 3.26 21.88
C PRO A 119 2.01 1.82 22.40
#